data_AF-A0A0X1T094-F1
#
_entry.id   AF-A0A0X1T094-F1
#
_cell.length_a   1.000
_cell.length_b   1.000
_cell.length_c   1.000
_cell.angle_alpha   90.00
_cell.angle_beta   90.00
_cell.angle_gamma   90.00
#
_symmetry.space_group_name_H-M   'P 1'
#
loop_
_entity.id
_entity.type
_entity.pdbx_description
1 polymer ?
#
loop_
_entity_poly.entity_id
_entity_poly.type
_entity_poly.pdbx_seq_one_letter_code
_entity_poly.pdbx_strand_id
1 'polypeptide(L)' 'MSDTGDKIKGTANQAIGKVKQAVGKAVDDNSLRAEGQAQEIKGDAQKAVGKTKEAIKKAVDQ' A
#
# COMPACT_ATOMS: atom_id res chain seq x y z
N MET A 1 20.81 -2.94 4.44
CA MET A 1 19.75 -2.92 5.46
C MET A 1 18.70 -1.89 5.05
N SER A 2 17.77 -2.27 4.16
CA SER A 2 16.70 -1.37 3.67
C SER A 2 15.31 -2.05 3.68
N ASP A 3 15.26 -3.37 3.81
CA ASP A 3 14.04 -4.16 3.67
C ASP A 3 12.99 -4.01 4.79
N THR A 4 13.38 -3.58 5.99
CA THR A 4 12.44 -3.45 7.11
C THR A 4 11.62 -2.15 7.04
N GLY A 5 12.22 -1.05 6.58
CA GLY A 5 11.55 0.26 6.52
C GLY A 5 10.45 0.32 5.45
N ASP A 6 10.69 -0.26 4.27
CA ASP A 6 9.74 -0.24 3.16
C ASP A 6 8.53 -1.17 3.39
N LYS A 7 8.73 -2.33 4.02
CA LYS A 7 7.63 -3.22 4.43
C LYS A 7 6.75 -2.60 5.53
N ILE A 8 7.35 -1.84 6.45
CA ILE A 8 6.59 -1.10 7.48
C ILE A 8 5.77 0.03 6.85
N LYS A 9 6.35 0.82 5.93
CA LYS A 9 5.63 1.90 5.23
C LYS A 9 4.44 1.39 4.42
N GLY A 10 4.59 0.26 3.72
CA GLY A 10 3.49 -0.35 2.97
C GLY A 10 2.32 -0.78 3.86
N THR A 11 2.63 -1.35 5.03
CA THR A 11 1.63 -1.79 6.01
C THR A 11 0.93 -0.61 6.68
N ALA A 12 1.68 0.44 7.02
CA ALA A 12 1.14 1.67 7.60
C ALA A 12 0.19 2.39 6.64
N ASN A 13 0.56 2.51 5.35
CA ASN A 13 -0.31 3.13 4.35
C ASN A 13 -1.61 2.34 4.12
N GLN A 14 -1.56 1.00 4.13
CA GLN A 14 -2.78 0.18 4.04
C GLN A 14 -3.68 0.34 5.27
N ALA A 15 -3.10 0.43 6.47
CA ALA A 15 -3.85 0.68 7.69
C ALA A 15 -4.55 2.05 7.63
N ILE A 16 -3.82 3.10 7.23
CA ILE A 16 -4.36 4.46 7.07
C ILE A 16 -5.47 4.50 6.02
N GLY A 17 -5.31 3.82 4.87
CA GLY A 17 -6.32 3.75 3.83
C GLY A 17 -7.63 3.10 4.33
N LYS A 18 -7.53 1.98 5.05
CA LYS A 18 -8.69 1.33 5.68
C LYS A 18 -9.37 2.22 6.72
N VAL A 19 -8.59 2.95 7.52
CA VAL A 19 -9.12 3.92 8.47
C VAL A 19 -9.85 5.06 7.74
N LYS A 20 -9.27 5.64 6.68
CA LYS A 20 -9.95 6.67 5.85
C LYS A 20 -11.25 6.15 5.25
N GLN A 21 -11.29 4.92 4.76
CA GLN A 21 -12.53 4.31 4.24
C GLN A 21 -13.58 4.08 5.33
N ALA A 22 -13.16 3.63 6.52
CA ALA A 22 -14.06 3.40 7.65
C ALA A 22 -14.63 4.72 8.19
N VAL A 23 -13.78 5.74 8.34
CA VAL A 23 -14.19 7.08 8.75
C VAL A 23 -15.08 7.71 7.68
N GLY A 24 -14.70 7.68 6.41
CA GLY A 24 -15.53 8.17 5.30
C GLY A 24 -16.88 7.46 5.20
N LYS A 25 -16.95 6.16 5.54
CA LYS A 25 -18.22 5.43 5.70
C LYS A 25 -19.06 5.98 6.86
N ALA A 26 -18.43 6.27 7.98
CA ALA A 26 -19.12 6.71 9.20
C ALA A 26 -19.64 8.14 9.10
N VAL A 27 -18.93 9.02 8.36
CA VAL A 27 -19.31 10.43 8.18
C VAL A 27 -19.97 10.74 6.83
N ASP A 28 -20.27 9.70 6.03
CA ASP A 28 -20.83 9.80 4.67
C ASP A 28 -20.02 10.71 3.72
N ASP A 29 -18.70 10.71 3.88
CA ASP A 29 -17.76 11.49 3.08
C ASP A 29 -17.21 10.64 1.92
N ASN A 30 -17.71 10.95 0.72
CA ASN A 30 -17.32 10.27 -0.51
C ASN A 30 -15.88 10.55 -0.92
N SER A 31 -15.31 11.71 -0.57
CA SER A 31 -13.91 12.04 -0.87
C SER A 31 -12.96 11.18 -0.04
N LEU A 32 -13.21 11.03 1.27
CA LEU A 32 -12.42 10.17 2.16
C LEU A 32 -12.46 8.70 1.73
N ARG A 33 -13.62 8.21 1.30
CA ARG A 33 -13.76 6.87 0.71
C ARG A 33 -12.95 6.72 -0.56
N ALA A 34 -13.04 7.68 -1.48
CA ALA A 34 -12.33 7.65 -2.75
C ALA A 34 -10.81 7.72 -2.55
N GLU A 35 -10.32 8.59 -1.67
CA GLU A 35 -8.91 8.67 -1.29
C GLU A 35 -8.39 7.36 -0.71
N GLY A 36 -9.12 6.76 0.23
CA GLY A 36 -8.73 5.49 0.83
C GLY A 36 -8.65 4.35 -0.18
N GLN A 37 -9.59 4.31 -1.13
CA GLN A 37 -9.63 3.31 -2.21
C GLN A 37 -8.49 3.52 -3.22
N ALA A 38 -8.22 4.77 -3.61
CA ALA A 38 -7.09 5.11 -4.48
C ALA A 38 -5.74 4.78 -3.82
N GLN A 39 -5.62 5.00 -2.51
CA GLN A 39 -4.42 4.71 -1.74
C GLN A 39 -4.19 3.20 -1.60
N GLU A 40 -5.25 2.40 -1.47
CA GLU A 40 -5.18 0.94 -1.48
C GLU A 40 -4.68 0.41 -2.83
N ILE A 41 -5.27 0.87 -3.94
CA ILE A 41 -4.85 0.49 -5.31
C ILE A 41 -3.38 0.85 -5.54
N LYS A 42 -2.95 2.04 -5.13
CA LYS A 42 -1.55 2.48 -5.26
C LYS A 42 -0.61 1.60 -4.43
N GLY A 43 -1.04 1.22 -3.22
CA GLY A 43 -0.28 0.33 -2.33
C GLY A 43 -0.12 -1.08 -2.91
N ASP A 44 -1.19 -1.65 -3.48
CA ASP A 44 -1.14 -2.96 -4.12
C ASP A 44 -0.28 -2.95 -5.39
N ALA A 45 -0.40 -1.91 -6.21
CA ALA A 45 0.46 -1.73 -7.38
C ALA A 45 1.94 -1.63 -6.97
N GLN A 46 2.27 -0.86 -5.94
CA GLN A 46 3.64 -0.78 -5.41
C GLN A 46 4.13 -2.12 -4.87
N LYS A 47 3.29 -2.89 -4.16
CA LYS A 47 3.65 -4.23 -3.68
C LYS A 47 3.91 -5.19 -4.83
N ALA A 48 3.07 -5.18 -5.86
CA ALA A 48 3.23 -6.02 -7.04
C ALA A 48 4.56 -5.72 -7.74
N VAL A 49 4.83 -4.44 -8.04
CA VAL A 49 6.09 -4.00 -8.67
C VAL A 49 7.29 -4.33 -7.78
N GLY A 50 7.18 -4.12 -6.47
CA GLY A 50 8.22 -4.45 -5.50
C GLY A 50 8.56 -5.94 -5.49
N LYS A 51 7.54 -6.81 -5.41
CA LYS A 51 7.70 -8.27 -5.48
C LYS A 51 8.34 -8.72 -6.80
N THR A 52 7.91 -8.15 -7.92
CA THR A 52 8.49 -8.46 -9.23
C THR A 52 9.95 -8.03 -9.30
N LYS A 53 10.30 -6.83 -8.82
CA LYS A 53 11.69 -6.38 -8.72
C LYS A 53 12.53 -7.27 -7.80
N GLU A 54 12.01 -7.64 -6.63
CA GLU A 54 12.67 -8.58 -5.70
C GLU A 54 12.96 -9.93 -6.38
N ALA A 55 11.97 -10.48 -7.10
CA ALA A 55 12.10 -11.77 -7.79
C ALA A 55 13.16 -11.71 -8.90
N ILE A 56 13.15 -10.66 -9.73
CA ILE A 56 14.15 -10.46 -10.78
C ILE A 56 15.55 -10.28 -10.15
N LYS A 57 15.65 -9.47 -9.11
CA LYS A 57 16.93 -9.25 -8.42
C LYS A 57 17.50 -10.54 -7.85
N LYS A 58 16.66 -11.37 -7.22
CA LYS A 58 17.04 -12.71 -6.74
C LYS A 58 17.54 -13.64 -7.84
N ALA A 59 16.97 -13.55 -9.05
CA ALA A 59 17.37 -14.37 -10.18
C ALA A 59 18.66 -13.89 -10.87
N VAL A 60 19.00 -12.60 -10.75
CA VAL A 60 20.23 -12.00 -11.30
C VAL A 60 21.41 -12.06 -10.33
N ASP A 61 21.16 -12.04 -9.01
CA ASP A 61 22.19 -12.22 -7.98
C ASP A 61 22.61 -13.70 -7.77
N GLN A 62 21.94 -14.65 -8.42
CA GLN A 62 22.28 -16.09 -8.44
C GLN A 62 23.18 -16.44 -9.63
#